data_AF-A0A973HXT4-F1
#
_entry.id   AF-A0A973HXT4-F1
#
_cell.length_a   1.000
_cell.length_b   1.000
_cell.length_c   1.000
_cell.angle_alpha   90.00
_cell.angle_beta   90.00
_cell.angle_gamma   90.00
#
_symmetry.space_group_name_H-M   'P 1'
#
loop_
_entity.id
_entity.type
_entity.pdbx_description
1 polymer ?
#
loop_
_entity_poly.entity_id
_entity_poly.type
_entity_poly.pdbx_seq_one_letter_code
_entity_poly.pdbx_strand_id
1 'polypeptide(L)'
;THYVDISAHFSMQQKQQLWGLLRKVADFNISRFGIRANSLNDLLAGDFSIIEINLFLPMPLLLLSDNTPQWAKWKFIFRTMWLLAKVTRQMPNDHPYKHIFFKKMGFFYQLNNFNRKEIP
;
A
#
# COMPACT_ATOMS: atom_id res chain seq x y z
N THR A 1 -8.42 -19.45 -1.54
CA THR A 1 -7.28 -18.72 -0.96
C THR A 1 -7.79 -17.46 -0.31
N HIS A 2 -7.38 -17.14 0.93
CA HIS A 2 -7.84 -15.97 1.67
C HIS A 2 -6.64 -15.14 2.16
N TYR A 3 -6.87 -13.89 2.56
CA TYR A 3 -5.83 -13.01 3.09
C TYR A 3 -5.79 -13.10 4.61
N VAL A 4 -4.58 -13.13 5.17
CA VAL A 4 -4.33 -13.15 6.62
C VAL A 4 -3.32 -12.07 6.94
N ASP A 5 -3.64 -11.22 7.91
CA ASP A 5 -2.68 -10.29 8.48
C ASP A 5 -1.72 -11.02 9.41
N ILE A 6 -0.45 -11.07 9.02
CA ILE A 6 0.63 -11.64 9.82
C ILE A 6 1.55 -10.57 10.41
N SER A 7 1.17 -9.28 10.34
CA SER A 7 2.00 -8.16 10.81
C SER A 7 2.43 -8.27 12.28
N ALA A 8 1.65 -8.97 13.11
CA ALA A 8 1.97 -9.25 14.52
C ALA A 8 3.11 -10.26 14.73
N HIS A 9 3.41 -11.10 13.73
CA HIS A 9 4.47 -12.11 13.79
C HIS A 9 5.87 -11.49 13.62
N PHE A 10 5.95 -10.22 13.22
CA PHE A 10 7.20 -9.51 13.03
C PHE A 10 7.47 -8.56 14.19
N SER A 11 8.66 -8.68 14.77
CA SER A 11 9.21 -7.70 15.71
C SER A 11 9.45 -6.35 15.01
N MET A 12 9.62 -5.28 15.79
CA MET A 12 9.96 -3.97 15.23
C MET A 12 11.29 -3.98 14.47
N GLN A 13 12.28 -4.75 14.95
CA GLN A 13 13.56 -4.91 14.25
C GLN A 13 13.38 -5.61 12.91
N GLN A 14 12.60 -6.69 12.86
CA GLN A 14 12.31 -7.41 11.61
C GLN A 14 11.57 -6.52 10.61
N LYS A 15 10.61 -5.69 11.08
CA LYS A 15 9.94 -4.70 10.23
C LYS A 15 10.91 -3.68 9.65
N GLN A 16 11.87 -3.19 10.44
CA GLN A 16 12.91 -2.27 9.98
C GLN A 16 13.87 -2.92 8.99
N GLN A 17 14.24 -4.18 9.21
CA GLN A 17 15.06 -4.96 8.30
C GLN A 17 14.37 -5.12 6.94
N LEU A 18 13.10 -5.53 6.93
CA LEU A 18 12.30 -5.63 5.70
C LEU A 18 12.19 -4.30 4.98
N TRP A 19 11.95 -3.21 5.73
CA TRP A 19 11.94 -1.87 5.16
C TRP A 19 13.28 -1.51 4.50
N GLY A 20 14.40 -1.83 5.16
CA GLY A 20 15.74 -1.61 4.63
C GLY A 20 16.02 -2.41 3.35
N LEU A 21 15.52 -3.64 3.25
CA LEU A 21 15.62 -4.46 2.04
C LEU A 21 14.80 -3.86 0.89
N LEU A 22 13.54 -3.51 1.14
CA LEU A 22 12.63 -3.01 0.11
C LEU A 22 12.97 -1.61 -0.39
N ARG A 23 13.52 -0.75 0.48
CA ARG A 23 13.93 0.61 0.09
C ARG A 23 15.06 0.62 -0.93
N LYS A 24 15.89 -0.43 -1.00
CA LYS A 24 16.95 -0.55 -2.02
C LYS A 24 16.40 -0.63 -3.45
N VAL A 25 15.13 -1.00 -3.62
CA VAL A 25 14.52 -1.19 -4.94
C VAL A 25 14.29 0.16 -5.64
N ALA A 26 13.83 1.17 -4.90
CA ALA A 26 13.63 2.53 -5.41
C ALA A 26 13.22 3.51 -4.30
N ASP A 27 13.50 4.79 -4.51
CA ASP A 27 13.10 5.89 -3.63
C ASP A 27 11.64 6.33 -3.87
N PHE A 28 10.71 5.41 -3.64
CA PHE A 28 9.28 5.73 -3.65
C PHE A 28 8.83 6.25 -2.29
N ASN A 29 8.17 7.40 -2.28
CA ASN A 29 7.55 7.95 -1.07
C ASN A 29 6.44 7.04 -0.52
N ILE A 30 5.67 6.41 -1.41
CA ILE A 30 4.60 5.47 -1.08
C ILE A 30 4.59 4.36 -2.14
N SER A 31 4.62 3.12 -1.69
CA SER A 31 4.50 1.95 -2.56
C SER A 31 3.94 0.76 -1.80
N ARG A 32 3.31 -0.16 -2.52
CA ARG A 32 2.95 -1.50 -2.04
C ARG A 32 3.73 -2.53 -2.84
N PHE A 33 4.47 -3.38 -2.13
CA PHE A 33 5.18 -4.51 -2.72
C PHE A 33 4.35 -5.79 -2.57
N GLY A 34 4.16 -6.51 -3.66
CA GLY A 34 3.74 -7.90 -3.66
C GLY A 34 4.97 -8.78 -3.77
N ILE A 35 5.21 -9.60 -2.74
CA ILE A 35 6.43 -10.38 -2.57
C ILE A 35 6.05 -11.85 -2.44
N ARG A 36 6.83 -12.73 -3.07
CA ARG A 36 6.76 -14.18 -2.86
C ARG A 36 8.05 -14.66 -2.23
N ALA A 37 7.91 -15.35 -1.10
CA ALA A 37 8.95 -16.07 -0.39
C ALA A 37 8.43 -17.47 -0.04
N ASN A 38 9.32 -18.45 0.15
CA ASN A 38 8.91 -19.79 0.54
C ASN A 38 8.76 -19.94 2.07
N SER A 39 9.37 -19.04 2.84
CA SER A 39 9.25 -19.00 4.29
C SER A 39 9.36 -17.56 4.84
N LEU A 40 8.99 -17.36 6.12
CA LEU A 40 9.22 -16.10 6.82
C LEU A 40 10.72 -15.80 6.99
N ASN A 41 11.54 -16.83 7.17
CA ASN A 41 12.98 -16.69 7.33
C ASN A 41 13.62 -16.24 6.01
N ASP A 42 13.20 -16.82 4.88
CA ASP A 42 13.65 -16.43 3.54
C ASP A 42 13.31 -14.96 3.27
N LEU A 43 12.09 -14.54 3.65
CA LEU A 43 11.65 -13.14 3.52
C LEU A 43 12.57 -12.19 4.29
N LEU A 44 12.99 -12.55 5.51
CA LEU A 44 13.91 -11.75 6.33
C LEU A 44 15.35 -11.80 5.82
N ALA A 45 15.78 -12.93 5.25
CA ALA A 45 17.09 -13.08 4.62
C ALA A 45 17.22 -12.27 3.32
N GLY A 46 16.08 -11.85 2.73
CA GLY A 46 16.05 -11.18 1.43
C GLY A 46 15.88 -12.14 0.25
N ASP A 47 15.67 -13.43 0.53
CA ASP A 47 15.49 -14.50 -0.44
C ASP A 47 14.02 -14.53 -0.91
N PHE A 48 13.63 -13.50 -1.66
CA PHE A 48 12.28 -13.35 -2.18
C PHE A 48 12.26 -12.75 -3.57
N SER A 49 11.16 -12.99 -4.29
CA SER A 49 10.90 -12.36 -5.59
C SER A 49 9.81 -11.30 -5.45
N ILE A 50 10.07 -10.11 -6.01
CA ILE A 50 9.05 -9.06 -6.12
C ILE A 50 8.21 -9.36 -7.36
N ILE A 51 6.91 -9.57 -7.15
CA ILE A 51 5.96 -9.89 -8.24
C ILE A 51 5.28 -8.61 -8.73
N GLU A 52 4.96 -7.69 -7.82
CA GLU A 52 4.33 -6.43 -8.17
C GLU A 52 4.81 -5.27 -7.29
N ILE A 53 4.87 -4.07 -7.87
CA ILE A 53 5.06 -2.82 -7.12
C ILE A 53 3.96 -1.86 -7.57
N ASN A 54 3.08 -1.49 -6.62
CA ASN A 54 2.02 -0.53 -6.87
C ASN A 54 2.42 0.82 -6.25
N LEU A 55 2.54 1.85 -7.09
CA LEU A 55 2.96 3.20 -6.71
C LEU A 55 1.79 4.13 -6.36
N PHE A 56 0.56 3.67 -6.56
CA PHE A 56 -0.66 4.45 -6.36
C PHE A 56 -1.51 3.83 -5.26
N LEU A 57 -2.10 4.70 -4.42
CA LEU A 57 -3.20 4.44 -3.47
C LEU A 57 -3.56 2.96 -3.38
N PRO A 58 -2.75 2.15 -2.69
CA PRO A 58 -3.00 0.73 -2.68
C PRO A 58 -4.33 0.51 -1.96
N MET A 59 -5.26 -0.20 -2.61
CA MET A 59 -6.34 -0.83 -1.87
C MET A 59 -5.68 -1.65 -0.76
N PRO A 60 -5.90 -1.34 0.52
CA PRO A 60 -5.19 -2.06 1.56
C PRO A 60 -5.70 -3.49 1.61
N LEU A 61 -4.84 -4.46 1.29
CA LEU A 61 -5.20 -5.87 1.36
C LEU A 61 -5.63 -6.29 2.78
N LEU A 62 -5.19 -5.54 3.80
CA LEU A 62 -5.68 -5.66 5.17
C LEU A 62 -7.21 -5.52 5.29
N LEU A 63 -7.88 -4.83 4.36
CA LEU A 63 -9.35 -4.76 4.39
C LEU A 63 -10.00 -6.11 4.06
N LEU A 64 -9.29 -6.96 3.32
CA LEU A 64 -9.71 -8.28 2.90
C LEU A 64 -9.23 -9.39 3.87
N SER A 65 -8.51 -9.06 4.94
CA SER A 65 -8.05 -10.08 5.88
C SER A 65 -9.17 -10.53 6.81
N ASP A 66 -9.27 -11.83 7.02
CA ASP A 66 -10.35 -12.43 7.82
C ASP A 66 -10.04 -12.39 9.32
N ASN A 67 -8.76 -12.32 9.68
CA ASN A 67 -8.28 -12.31 11.07
C ASN A 67 -8.12 -10.90 11.67
N THR A 68 -8.60 -9.86 10.99
CA THR A 68 -8.51 -8.47 11.46
C THR A 68 -9.91 -7.92 11.77
N PRO A 69 -10.15 -7.42 12.99
CA PRO A 69 -11.47 -6.89 13.35
C PRO A 69 -11.76 -5.57 12.60
N GLN A 70 -13.05 -5.31 12.35
CA GLN A 70 -13.48 -4.18 11.52
C GLN A 70 -13.01 -2.81 12.03
N TRP A 71 -12.94 -2.63 13.36
CA TRP A 71 -12.43 -1.40 13.96
C TRP A 71 -10.95 -1.15 13.64
N ALA A 72 -10.14 -2.21 13.56
CA ALA A 72 -8.72 -2.12 13.24
C ALA A 72 -8.53 -1.77 11.75
N LYS A 73 -9.40 -2.30 10.89
CA LYS A 73 -9.49 -1.93 9.47
C LYS A 73 -9.80 -0.44 9.30
N TRP A 74 -10.82 0.08 10.01
CA TRP A 74 -11.14 1.51 10.01
C TRP A 74 -9.96 2.38 10.50
N LYS A 75 -9.36 2.02 11.64
CA LYS A 75 -8.18 2.72 12.18
C LYS A 75 -7.04 2.74 11.16
N PHE A 76 -6.81 1.64 10.46
CA PHE A 76 -5.81 1.53 9.41
C PHE A 76 -6.11 2.48 8.23
N ILE A 77 -7.36 2.53 7.76
CA ILE A 77 -7.78 3.43 6.66
C ILE A 77 -7.46 4.87 7.03
N PHE A 78 -7.98 5.37 8.17
CA PHE A 78 -7.78 6.77 8.55
C PHE A 78 -6.30 7.12 8.72
N ARG A 79 -5.52 6.24 9.37
CA ARG A 79 -4.08 6.46 9.57
C ARG A 79 -3.32 6.51 8.24
N THR A 80 -3.61 5.58 7.34
CA THR A 80 -2.92 5.49 6.04
C THR A 80 -3.28 6.67 5.15
N MET A 81 -4.54 7.09 5.14
CA MET A 81 -4.99 8.30 4.43
C MET A 81 -4.34 9.58 4.98
N TRP A 82 -4.22 9.70 6.30
CA TRP A 82 -3.53 10.84 6.90
C TRP A 82 -2.03 10.88 6.56
N LEU A 83 -1.34 9.74 6.64
CA LEU A 83 0.07 9.63 6.23
C LEU A 83 0.25 9.95 4.74
N LEU A 84 -0.63 9.45 3.89
CA LEU A 84 -0.65 9.75 2.47
C LEU A 84 -0.84 11.25 2.21
N ALA A 85 -1.78 11.90 2.89
CA ALA A 85 -2.00 13.34 2.77
C ALA A 85 -0.76 14.13 3.21
N LYS A 86 -0.11 13.71 4.30
CA LYS A 86 1.11 14.34 4.80
C LYS A 86 2.27 14.22 3.81
N VAL A 87 2.51 13.01 3.28
CA VAL A 87 3.56 12.75 2.29
C VAL A 87 3.30 13.52 1.00
N THR A 88 2.05 13.53 0.52
CA THR A 88 1.66 14.27 -0.70
C THR A 88 1.85 15.79 -0.53
N ARG A 89 1.55 16.33 0.65
CA ARG A 89 1.77 17.75 0.96
C ARG A 89 3.25 18.13 0.99
N GLN A 90 4.13 17.21 1.34
CA GLN A 90 5.59 17.42 1.39
C GLN A 90 6.28 17.29 0.03
N MET A 91 5.58 16.83 -1.02
CA MET A 91 6.16 16.72 -2.36
C MET A 91 6.37 18.10 -3.00
N PRO A 92 7.56 18.40 -3.56
CA PRO A 92 7.86 19.67 -4.23
C PRO A 92 6.82 20.00 -5.32
N ASN A 93 6.48 21.27 -5.48
CA ASN A 93 5.54 21.71 -6.52
C ASN A 93 6.04 21.40 -7.94
N ASP A 94 7.35 21.38 -8.14
CA ASP A 94 8.01 21.06 -9.42
C ASP A 94 8.17 19.56 -9.70
N HIS A 95 7.67 18.67 -8.83
CA HIS A 95 7.81 17.25 -9.09
C HIS A 95 6.91 16.85 -10.28
N PRO A 96 7.46 16.33 -11.40
CA PRO A 96 6.69 16.09 -12.64
C PRO A 96 5.54 15.11 -12.45
N TYR A 97 5.60 14.31 -11.38
CA TYR A 97 4.62 13.27 -11.04
C TYR A 97 3.57 13.69 -10.00
N LYS A 98 3.64 14.90 -9.44
CA LYS A 98 2.67 15.40 -8.44
C LYS A 98 1.23 15.32 -8.95
N HIS A 99 1.04 15.58 -10.24
CA HIS A 99 -0.25 15.55 -10.90
C HIS A 99 -0.74 14.15 -11.29
N ILE A 100 0.11 13.11 -11.35
CA ILE A 100 -0.35 11.77 -11.75
C ILE A 100 -1.33 11.22 -10.72
N PHE A 101 -1.09 11.50 -9.44
CA PHE A 101 -2.00 11.16 -8.37
C PHE A 101 -3.39 11.79 -8.57
N PHE A 102 -3.45 13.11 -8.79
CA PHE A 102 -4.70 13.82 -9.04
C PHE A 102 -5.37 13.41 -10.35
N LYS A 103 -4.60 13.15 -11.41
CA LYS A 103 -5.12 12.65 -12.70
C LYS A 103 -5.80 11.29 -12.54
N LYS A 104 -5.16 10.33 -11.86
CA LYS A 104 -5.77 9.01 -11.59
C LYS A 104 -6.96 9.11 -10.63
N MET A 105 -6.90 9.96 -9.61
CA MET A 105 -8.04 10.21 -8.73
C MET A 105 -9.24 10.79 -9.50
N GLY A 106 -9.01 11.79 -10.35
CA GLY A 106 -10.04 12.33 -11.25
C GLY A 106 -10.61 11.26 -12.18
N PHE A 107 -9.77 10.39 -12.73
CA PHE A 107 -10.20 9.25 -13.55
C PHE A 107 -11.09 8.26 -12.77
N PHE A 108 -10.73 7.90 -11.53
CA PHE A 108 -11.57 7.05 -10.68
C PHE A 108 -12.89 7.72 -10.29
N TYR A 109 -12.89 9.02 -10.01
CA TYR A 109 -14.13 9.78 -9.77
C TYR A 109 -15.03 9.81 -11.01
N GLN A 110 -14.46 9.99 -12.20
CA GLN A 110 -15.22 9.93 -13.46
C GLN A 110 -15.82 8.54 -13.69
N LEU A 111 -15.05 7.46 -13.48
CA LEU A 111 -15.54 6.09 -13.60
C LEU A 111 -16.64 5.76 -12.58
N ASN A 112 -16.49 6.17 -11.32
CA ASN A 112 -17.53 5.97 -10.31
C ASN A 112 -18.80 6.77 -10.60
N ASN A 113 -18.68 7.97 -11.17
CA ASN A 113 -19.82 8.75 -11.64
C ASN A 113 -20.49 8.14 -12.88
N PHE A 114 -19.72 7.46 -13.74
CA PHE A 114 -20.25 6.69 -14.87
C PHE A 114 -21.06 5.49 -14.38
N ASN A 115 -20.51 4.68 -13.47
CA ASN A 115 -21.19 3.52 -12.88
C ASN A 115 -22.45 3.90 -12.08
N ARG A 116 -22.54 5.12 -11.53
CA ARG A 116 -23.75 5.64 -10.88
C ARG A 116 -24.86 6.08 -11.84
N LYS A 117 -24.54 6.33 -13.11
CA LYS A 117 -25.53 6.70 -14.15
C LYS A 117 -26.16 5.49 -14.83
N GLU A 118 -25.60 4.29 -14.65
CA GLU A 118 -26.06 3.05 -15.29
C GLU A 118 -26.94 2.16 -14.39
N ILE A 119 -27.37 2.65 -13.22
CA ILE A 119 -28.38 1.97 -12.40
C ILE A 119 -29.73 2.68 -12.64
N PRO A 120 -30.71 2.05 -13.31
CA PRO A 120 -32.05 2.61 -13.50
C PRO A 120 -32.83 2.74 -12.19
#